data_AF-A0A654EEZ4-F1
#
_entry.id   AF-A0A654EEZ4-F1
#
_cell.length_a   1.000
_cell.length_b   1.000
_cell.length_c   1.000
_cell.angle_alpha   90.00
_cell.angle_beta   90.00
_cell.angle_gamma   90.00
#
_symmetry.space_group_name_H-M   'P 1'
#
loop_
_entity.id
_entity.type
_entity.pdbx_description
1 polymer ?
#
loop_
_entity_poly.entity_id
_entity_poly.type
_entity_poly.pdbx_seq_one_letter_code
_entity_poly.pdbx_strand_id
1 'polypeptide(L)'
;MPLCNNFSGNLVVAVALFFAGALYIFNYQNYVNTLRTTQYPVDELEAALYTAAAGNNKTVIITMVNKAYVKEVGRGSTMLDLFLESFWEGEGTLPLLDHLMVVAVDQTAYDRCRFKRLHCYKMETEDGVDLEGEKVFMSKDFIEMMWRRTRLILDVLRRGYNVIFTDTDVMWLRSPLSRLNVSLDMQISVDRINVGGQLINTGFYHVRSNNKTISLFQKWYDMRLNSTGMKEQDVLKNLLARSQRWLPQYHRIQRFLPRQS
;
A
#
# COMPACT_ATOMS: atom_id res chain seq x y z
N MET A 1 73.79 -29.02 43.37
CA MET A 1 73.50 -28.34 42.09
C MET A 1 72.00 -28.33 41.91
N PRO A 2 71.36 -27.18 41.64
CA PRO A 2 69.91 -27.04 41.73
C PRO A 2 69.21 -27.50 40.44
N LEU A 3 68.03 -28.12 40.62
CA LEU A 3 67.03 -28.33 39.58
C LEU A 3 66.31 -26.99 39.34
N CYS A 4 66.53 -26.37 38.18
CA CYS A 4 65.76 -25.19 37.75
C CYS A 4 64.42 -25.63 37.14
N ASN A 5 63.34 -25.04 37.67
CA ASN A 5 61.95 -25.24 37.28
C ASN A 5 61.65 -24.69 35.87
N ASN A 6 61.22 -25.56 34.95
CA ASN A 6 60.68 -25.17 33.63
C ASN A 6 59.15 -24.98 33.63
N PHE A 7 58.55 -24.66 34.78
CA PHE A 7 57.08 -24.60 34.92
C PHE A 7 56.48 -23.19 34.69
N SER A 8 57.29 -22.15 34.57
CA SER A 8 56.81 -20.75 34.48
C SER A 8 56.39 -20.31 33.08
N GLY A 9 57.03 -20.82 32.02
CA GLY A 9 56.77 -20.37 30.64
C GLY A 9 55.39 -20.79 30.11
N ASN A 10 54.97 -22.02 30.40
CA ASN A 10 53.68 -22.56 29.91
C ASN A 10 52.47 -21.87 30.56
N LEU A 11 52.58 -21.47 31.83
CA LEU A 11 51.51 -20.78 32.54
C LEU A 11 51.30 -19.37 31.98
N VAL A 12 52.39 -18.65 31.68
CA VAL A 12 52.32 -17.29 31.10
C VAL A 12 51.68 -17.32 29.71
N VAL A 13 52.02 -18.30 28.88
CA VAL A 13 51.42 -18.46 27.55
C VAL A 13 49.94 -18.83 27.65
N ALA A 14 49.56 -19.74 28.56
CA ALA A 14 48.17 -20.11 28.77
C ALA A 14 47.31 -18.92 29.23
N VAL A 15 47.83 -18.10 30.14
CA VAL A 15 47.16 -16.87 30.61
C VAL A 15 47.02 -15.85 29.47
N ALA A 16 48.06 -15.65 28.66
CA ALA A 16 48.01 -14.73 27.51
C ALA A 16 46.98 -15.17 26.45
N LEU A 17 46.91 -16.47 26.14
CA LEU A 17 45.92 -17.01 25.21
C LEU A 17 44.49 -16.88 25.74
N PHE A 18 44.29 -17.06 27.05
CA PHE A 18 42.98 -16.85 27.68
C PHE A 18 42.52 -15.39 27.57
N PHE A 19 43.41 -14.43 27.87
CA PHE A 19 43.09 -13.00 27.72
C PHE A 19 42.83 -12.61 26.26
N ALA A 20 43.62 -13.12 25.31
CA ALA A 20 43.40 -12.88 23.89
C ALA A 20 42.05 -13.46 23.41
N GLY A 21 41.68 -14.65 23.86
CA GLY A 21 40.39 -15.27 23.59
C GLY A 21 39.22 -14.47 24.19
N ALA A 22 39.35 -14.02 25.43
CA ALA A 22 38.34 -13.20 26.10
C ALA A 22 38.15 -11.83 25.40
N LEU A 23 39.25 -11.16 25.02
CA LEU A 23 39.22 -9.91 24.24
C LEU A 23 38.58 -10.10 22.86
N TYR A 24 38.86 -11.22 22.19
CA TYR A 24 38.25 -11.55 20.90
C TYR A 24 36.73 -11.73 21.04
N ILE A 25 36.28 -12.50 22.05
CA ILE A 25 34.86 -12.71 22.32
C ILE A 25 34.16 -11.38 22.69
N PHE A 26 34.78 -10.57 23.53
CA PHE A 26 34.23 -9.27 23.94
C PHE A 26 34.10 -8.31 22.75
N ASN A 27 35.12 -8.22 21.89
CA ASN A 27 35.06 -7.42 20.67
C ASN A 27 34.01 -7.95 19.68
N TYR A 28 33.89 -9.27 19.55
CA TYR A 28 32.86 -9.89 18.72
C TYR A 28 31.44 -9.59 19.23
N GLN A 29 31.22 -9.66 20.54
CA GLN A 29 29.94 -9.28 21.16
C GLN A 29 29.63 -7.80 20.97
N ASN A 30 30.61 -6.91 21.13
CA ASN A 30 30.44 -5.48 20.86
C ASN A 30 30.09 -5.23 19.40
N TYR A 31 30.79 -5.87 18.46
CA TYR A 31 30.48 -5.79 17.03
C TYR A 31 29.05 -6.23 16.70
N VAL A 32 28.59 -7.36 17.26
CA VAL A 32 27.21 -7.84 17.10
C VAL A 32 26.20 -6.88 17.73
N ASN A 33 26.52 -6.29 18.89
CA ASN A 33 25.66 -5.30 19.54
C ASN A 33 25.57 -4.00 18.73
N THR A 34 26.67 -3.54 18.13
CA THR A 34 26.70 -2.37 17.23
C THR A 34 25.85 -2.63 15.98
N LEU A 35 25.92 -3.83 15.39
CA LEU A 35 25.06 -4.23 14.27
C LEU A 35 23.58 -4.30 14.66
N ARG A 36 23.25 -4.69 15.90
CA ARG A 36 21.87 -4.66 16.41
C ARG A 36 21.36 -3.25 16.68
N THR A 37 22.24 -2.28 16.95
CA THR A 37 21.84 -0.89 17.22
C THR A 37 21.67 -0.06 15.95
N THR A 38 22.19 -0.49 14.80
CA THR A 38 21.91 0.12 13.50
C THR A 38 20.57 -0.36 12.94
N GLN A 39 19.47 -0.02 13.62
CA GLN A 39 18.11 -0.20 13.10
C GLN A 39 17.79 1.00 12.20
N TYR A 40 18.06 0.86 10.90
CA TYR A 40 17.52 1.82 9.92
C TYR A 40 15.99 1.77 9.99
N PRO A 41 15.29 2.92 9.91
CA PRO A 41 13.84 2.92 9.83
C PRO A 41 13.45 2.05 8.63
N VAL A 42 12.74 0.95 8.90
CA VAL A 42 12.23 0.08 7.86
C VAL A 42 11.13 0.85 7.15
N ASP A 43 11.28 1.06 5.85
CA ASP A 43 10.20 1.58 5.02
C ASP A 43 9.09 0.53 4.93
N GLU A 44 8.12 0.61 5.85
CA GLU A 44 7.05 -0.38 5.98
C GLU A 44 6.17 -0.45 4.72
N LEU A 45 6.00 0.70 4.03
CA LEU A 45 5.25 0.73 2.78
C LEU A 45 6.00 -0.04 1.69
N GLU A 46 7.30 0.19 1.54
CA GLU A 46 8.12 -0.57 0.57
C GLU A 46 8.10 -2.06 0.86
N ALA A 47 8.21 -2.46 2.13
CA ALA A 47 8.17 -3.87 2.52
C ALA A 47 6.83 -4.54 2.18
N ALA A 48 5.70 -3.85 2.44
CA ALA A 48 4.37 -4.34 2.09
C ALA A 48 4.18 -4.43 0.57
N LEU A 49 4.61 -3.41 -0.18
CA LEU A 49 4.55 -3.38 -1.64
C LEU A 49 5.40 -4.48 -2.28
N TYR A 50 6.64 -4.65 -1.81
CA TYR A 50 7.55 -5.67 -2.30
C TYR A 50 6.96 -7.07 -2.18
N THR A 51 6.31 -7.35 -1.04
CA THR A 51 5.67 -8.65 -0.79
C THR A 51 4.44 -8.84 -1.67
N ALA A 52 3.53 -7.86 -1.72
CA ALA A 52 2.29 -7.96 -2.49
C ALA A 52 2.54 -7.97 -4.02
N ALA A 53 3.64 -7.37 -4.49
CA ALA A 53 3.95 -7.33 -5.92
C ALA A 53 4.74 -8.56 -6.43
N ALA A 54 5.11 -9.48 -5.54
CA ALA A 54 5.95 -10.62 -5.86
C ALA A 54 5.34 -11.45 -7.01
N GLY A 55 6.12 -11.68 -8.07
CA GLY A 55 5.66 -12.44 -9.24
C GLY A 55 4.66 -11.73 -10.15
N ASN A 56 4.26 -10.48 -9.87
CA ASN A 56 3.18 -9.78 -10.58
C ASN A 56 3.63 -8.50 -11.32
N ASN A 57 4.85 -8.50 -11.88
CA ASN A 57 5.39 -7.37 -12.65
C ASN A 57 5.24 -6.00 -11.94
N LYS A 58 5.60 -5.95 -10.66
CA LYS A 58 5.44 -4.78 -9.78
C LYS A 58 3.99 -4.27 -9.65
N THR A 59 2.98 -5.10 -9.89
CA THR A 59 1.57 -4.71 -9.79
C THR A 59 0.99 -5.13 -8.46
N VAL A 60 0.38 -4.18 -7.74
CA VAL A 60 -0.26 -4.40 -6.44
C VAL A 60 -1.75 -4.05 -6.55
N ILE A 61 -2.60 -4.88 -5.96
CA ILE A 61 -4.02 -4.57 -5.77
C ILE A 61 -4.15 -3.88 -4.41
N ILE A 62 -4.66 -2.67 -4.38
CA ILE A 62 -4.77 -1.87 -3.15
C ILE A 62 -6.23 -1.63 -2.84
N THR A 63 -6.60 -1.95 -1.60
CA THR A 63 -7.86 -1.49 -0.99
C THR A 63 -7.57 -0.72 0.29
N MET A 64 -8.44 0.23 0.63
CA MET A 64 -8.35 1.02 1.86
C MET A 64 -9.52 0.72 2.77
N VAL A 65 -9.22 0.51 4.06
CA VAL A 65 -10.20 0.19 5.10
C VAL A 65 -9.99 1.05 6.33
N ASN A 66 -11.10 1.34 7.00
CA ASN A 66 -11.12 1.90 8.34
C ASN A 66 -11.97 1.00 9.26
N LYS A 67 -12.10 1.39 10.53
CA LYS A 67 -12.84 0.73 11.59
C LYS A 67 -14.27 0.35 11.20
N ALA A 68 -14.95 1.14 10.38
CA ALA A 68 -16.31 0.86 9.93
C ALA A 68 -16.38 -0.35 8.98
N TYR A 69 -15.35 -0.58 8.17
CA TYR A 69 -15.30 -1.72 7.23
C TYR A 69 -14.93 -3.04 7.90
N VAL A 70 -14.37 -3.00 9.11
CA VAL A 70 -13.87 -4.18 9.83
C VAL A 70 -14.63 -4.50 11.12
N LYS A 71 -15.60 -3.64 11.51
CA LYS A 71 -16.47 -3.89 12.64
C LYS A 71 -17.69 -4.69 12.21
N GLU A 72 -18.04 -5.68 13.02
CA GLU A 72 -19.26 -6.46 12.83
C GLU A 72 -20.48 -5.60 13.14
N VAL A 73 -21.49 -5.70 12.27
CA VAL A 73 -22.83 -5.16 12.51
C VAL A 73 -23.72 -6.35 12.86
N GLY A 74 -23.94 -6.59 14.16
CA GLY A 74 -24.74 -7.74 14.64
C GLY A 74 -23.96 -9.06 14.63
N ARG A 75 -24.55 -10.14 14.09
CA ARG A 75 -23.95 -11.48 13.97
C ARG A 75 -23.41 -11.78 12.55
N GLY A 76 -23.25 -10.76 11.71
CA GLY A 76 -22.92 -10.90 10.30
C GLY A 76 -21.46 -10.63 9.94
N SER A 77 -21.09 -11.00 8.71
CA SER A 77 -19.81 -10.68 8.07
C SER A 77 -19.56 -9.17 8.01
N THR A 78 -18.31 -8.74 8.20
CA THR A 78 -17.90 -7.34 7.98
C THR A 78 -17.83 -7.02 6.49
N MET A 79 -17.77 -5.74 6.11
CA MET A 79 -17.61 -5.37 4.70
C MET A 79 -16.29 -5.91 4.12
N LEU A 80 -15.21 -5.90 4.92
CA LEU A 80 -13.95 -6.53 4.53
C LEU A 80 -14.11 -8.06 4.35
N ASP A 81 -14.92 -8.73 5.18
CA ASP A 81 -15.17 -10.16 5.01
C ASP A 81 -15.90 -10.46 3.70
N LEU A 82 -16.95 -9.69 3.37
CA LEU A 82 -17.67 -9.83 2.10
C LEU A 82 -16.77 -9.53 0.89
N PHE A 83 -15.93 -8.49 0.98
CA PHE A 83 -14.94 -8.17 -0.04
C PHE A 83 -14.00 -9.34 -0.30
N LEU A 84 -13.42 -9.91 0.76
CA LEU A 84 -12.52 -11.06 0.64
C LEU A 84 -13.26 -12.29 0.10
N GLU A 85 -14.46 -12.58 0.58
CA GLU A 85 -15.32 -13.67 0.10
C GLU A 85 -15.57 -13.56 -1.41
N SER A 86 -15.72 -12.35 -1.96
CA SER A 86 -15.84 -12.19 -3.41
C SER A 86 -14.60 -12.65 -4.20
N PHE A 87 -13.39 -12.58 -3.63
CA PHE A 87 -12.20 -13.16 -4.25
C PHE A 87 -12.16 -14.68 -4.15
N TRP A 88 -12.76 -15.26 -3.11
CA TRP A 88 -12.85 -16.72 -2.95
C TRP A 88 -13.85 -17.33 -3.92
N GLU A 89 -15.02 -16.70 -4.06
CA GLU A 89 -16.13 -17.20 -4.88
C GLU A 89 -16.05 -16.77 -6.35
N GLY A 90 -15.31 -15.71 -6.65
CA GLY A 90 -15.22 -15.14 -8.00
C GLY A 90 -14.43 -16.01 -9.00
N GLU A 91 -14.82 -15.94 -10.27
CA GLU A 91 -14.18 -16.71 -11.33
C GLU A 91 -12.76 -16.19 -11.62
N GLY A 92 -11.75 -16.97 -11.23
CA GLY A 92 -10.33 -16.66 -11.46
C GLY A 92 -9.79 -15.52 -10.59
N THR A 93 -10.47 -15.16 -9.50
CA THR A 93 -10.06 -14.07 -8.60
C THR A 93 -9.24 -14.54 -7.41
N LEU A 94 -9.33 -15.82 -7.02
CA LEU A 94 -8.59 -16.36 -5.88
C LEU A 94 -7.08 -16.08 -5.90
N PRO A 95 -6.33 -16.26 -7.02
CA PRO A 95 -4.90 -15.96 -7.06
C PRO A 95 -4.56 -14.47 -6.89
N LEU A 96 -5.54 -13.58 -7.02
CA LEU A 96 -5.33 -12.14 -6.87
C LEU A 96 -5.19 -11.73 -5.41
N LEU A 97 -5.61 -12.57 -4.45
CA LEU A 97 -5.41 -12.33 -3.02
C LEU A 97 -3.93 -12.27 -2.64
N ASP A 98 -3.06 -13.00 -3.34
CA ASP A 98 -1.60 -12.95 -3.15
C ASP A 98 -1.01 -11.58 -3.53
N HIS A 99 -1.77 -10.77 -4.25
CA HIS A 99 -1.38 -9.43 -4.67
C HIS A 99 -2.19 -8.32 -4.00
N LEU A 100 -3.07 -8.67 -3.06
CA LEU A 100 -3.91 -7.74 -2.32
C LEU A 100 -3.17 -7.16 -1.12
N MET A 101 -2.91 -5.86 -1.18
CA MET A 101 -2.46 -5.05 -0.05
C MET A 101 -3.63 -4.24 0.52
N VAL A 102 -3.91 -4.46 1.80
CA VAL A 102 -4.92 -3.72 2.57
C VAL A 102 -4.23 -2.59 3.32
N VAL A 103 -4.66 -1.38 3.03
CA VAL A 103 -4.20 -0.16 3.68
C VAL A 103 -5.18 0.20 4.78
N ALA A 104 -4.73 0.12 6.03
CA ALA A 104 -5.52 0.43 7.21
C ALA A 104 -5.33 1.89 7.62
N VAL A 105 -6.43 2.64 7.73
CA VAL A 105 -6.43 4.06 8.13
C VAL A 105 -6.40 4.24 9.65
N ASP A 106 -6.73 3.19 10.41
CA ASP A 106 -6.71 3.19 11.88
C ASP A 106 -6.21 1.85 12.45
N GLN A 107 -5.97 1.82 13.77
CA GLN A 107 -5.44 0.65 14.46
C GLN A 107 -6.39 -0.55 14.42
N THR A 108 -7.72 -0.33 14.53
CA THR A 108 -8.69 -1.44 14.54
C THR A 108 -8.69 -2.15 13.18
N ALA A 109 -8.66 -1.39 12.10
CA ALA A 109 -8.52 -1.91 10.73
C ALA A 109 -7.19 -2.65 10.52
N TYR A 110 -6.10 -2.11 11.06
CA TYR A 110 -4.79 -2.74 10.94
C TYR A 110 -4.74 -4.08 11.68
N ASP A 111 -5.23 -4.14 12.91
CA ASP A 111 -5.28 -5.37 13.70
C ASP A 111 -6.13 -6.44 13.02
N ARG A 112 -7.29 -6.07 12.45
CA ARG A 112 -8.12 -7.01 11.68
C ARG A 112 -7.40 -7.52 10.44
N CYS A 113 -6.72 -6.64 9.71
CA CYS A 113 -5.92 -7.03 8.54
C CYS A 113 -4.84 -8.05 8.92
N ARG A 114 -4.09 -7.78 9.99
CA ARG A 114 -3.03 -8.67 10.49
C ARG A 114 -3.60 -10.01 10.97
N PHE A 115 -4.74 -9.98 11.68
CA PHE A 115 -5.45 -11.18 12.12
C PHE A 115 -5.86 -12.08 10.94
N LYS A 116 -6.29 -11.48 9.82
CA LYS A 116 -6.61 -12.17 8.57
C LYS A 116 -5.38 -12.61 7.76
N ARG A 117 -4.16 -12.28 8.20
CA ARG A 117 -2.89 -12.63 7.55
C ARG A 117 -2.75 -12.09 6.11
N LEU A 118 -3.29 -10.90 5.87
CA LEU A 118 -3.17 -10.21 4.58
C LEU A 118 -1.86 -9.40 4.52
N HIS A 119 -1.52 -8.87 3.33
CA HIS A 119 -0.51 -7.82 3.23
C HIS A 119 -1.08 -6.52 3.77
N CYS A 120 -0.57 -6.05 4.91
CA CYS A 120 -1.13 -4.92 5.63
C CYS A 120 -0.14 -3.76 5.67
N TYR A 121 -0.62 -2.56 5.37
CA TYR A 121 0.10 -1.31 5.60
C TYR A 121 -0.75 -0.38 6.46
N LYS A 122 -0.20 0.14 7.55
CA LYS A 122 -0.88 1.14 8.39
C LYS A 122 -0.53 2.53 7.86
N MET A 123 -1.53 3.28 7.42
CA MET A 123 -1.33 4.65 7.00
C MET A 123 -1.17 5.55 8.22
N GLU A 124 -0.02 6.16 8.38
CA GLU A 124 0.22 7.15 9.44
C GLU A 124 -0.61 8.42 9.19
N THR A 125 -1.18 8.98 10.26
CA THR A 125 -1.83 10.29 10.22
C THR A 125 -0.86 11.32 10.78
N GLU A 126 -0.41 12.28 9.94
CA GLU A 126 0.66 13.25 10.27
C GLU A 126 0.42 14.04 11.59
N ASP A 127 -0.83 14.13 12.05
CA ASP A 127 -1.22 14.94 13.23
C ASP A 127 -1.82 14.12 14.37
N GLY A 128 -1.81 12.79 14.31
CA GLY A 128 -2.60 11.96 15.23
C GLY A 128 -4.11 12.25 15.17
N VAL A 129 -4.57 12.94 14.11
CA VAL A 129 -5.99 13.18 13.85
C VAL A 129 -6.66 11.83 13.74
N ASP A 130 -7.56 11.61 14.67
CA ASP A 130 -8.30 10.38 14.82
C ASP A 130 -9.30 10.25 13.66
N LEU A 131 -8.86 9.59 12.59
CA LEU A 131 -9.70 9.22 11.47
C LEU A 131 -10.51 7.93 11.78
N GLU A 132 -10.63 7.53 13.04
CA GLU A 132 -11.49 6.43 13.45
C GLU A 132 -12.98 6.71 13.15
N GLY A 133 -13.70 5.63 12.84
CA GLY A 133 -15.16 5.61 12.72
C GLY A 133 -15.70 5.71 11.29
N GLU A 134 -17.02 5.56 11.18
CA GLU A 134 -17.76 5.84 9.96
C GLU A 134 -17.64 7.34 9.67
N LYS A 135 -17.06 7.69 8.52
CA LYS A 135 -16.97 9.10 8.11
C LYS A 135 -18.21 9.43 7.33
N VAL A 136 -18.98 10.39 7.83
CA VAL A 136 -20.15 10.92 7.13
C VAL A 136 -19.72 11.36 5.74
N PHE A 137 -20.40 10.85 4.72
CA PHE A 137 -20.14 11.16 3.32
C PHE A 137 -20.06 12.69 3.12
N MET A 138 -19.02 13.16 2.42
CA MET A 138 -18.71 14.58 2.18
C MET A 138 -18.30 15.42 3.41
N SER A 139 -18.10 14.82 4.58
CA SER A 139 -17.45 15.50 5.71
C SER A 139 -16.02 15.94 5.36
N LYS A 140 -15.49 16.90 6.13
CA LYS A 140 -14.08 17.34 6.00
C LYS A 140 -13.12 16.15 6.10
N ASP A 141 -13.37 15.27 7.08
CA ASP A 141 -12.59 14.05 7.31
C ASP A 141 -12.67 13.07 6.12
N PHE A 142 -13.86 12.90 5.54
CA PHE A 142 -14.04 12.06 4.34
C PHE A 142 -13.24 12.63 3.16
N ILE A 143 -13.36 13.93 2.88
CA ILE A 143 -12.61 14.60 1.81
C ILE A 143 -11.11 14.46 2.03
N GLU A 144 -10.64 14.70 3.27
CA GLU A 144 -9.24 14.56 3.62
C GLU A 144 -8.74 13.12 3.45
N MET A 145 -9.50 12.13 3.89
CA MET A 145 -9.18 10.71 3.73
C MET A 145 -9.01 10.33 2.26
N MET A 146 -9.87 10.81 1.38
CA MET A 146 -9.78 10.49 -0.04
C MET A 146 -8.61 11.21 -0.74
N TRP A 147 -8.23 12.41 -0.28
CA TRP A 147 -6.99 13.05 -0.71
C TRP A 147 -5.75 12.30 -0.22
N ARG A 148 -5.78 11.76 1.01
CA ARG A 148 -4.70 10.89 1.53
C ARG A 148 -4.57 9.61 0.72
N ARG A 149 -5.68 9.00 0.28
CA ARG A 149 -5.67 7.91 -0.73
C ARG A 149 -4.88 8.34 -1.97
N THR A 150 -5.19 9.51 -2.52
CA THR A 150 -4.50 10.02 -3.72
C THR A 150 -2.99 10.22 -3.48
N ARG A 151 -2.60 10.74 -2.31
CA ARG A 151 -1.18 10.89 -1.91
C ARG A 151 -0.46 9.55 -1.79
N LEU A 152 -1.09 8.55 -1.17
CA LEU A 152 -0.52 7.21 -1.04
C LEU A 152 -0.27 6.60 -2.43
N ILE A 153 -1.26 6.64 -3.31
CA ILE A 153 -1.13 6.03 -4.64
C ILE A 153 -0.05 6.75 -5.45
N LEU A 154 0.10 8.07 -5.30
CA LEU A 154 1.22 8.81 -5.88
C LEU A 154 2.58 8.30 -5.36
N ASP A 155 2.72 8.03 -4.05
CA ASP A 155 3.97 7.49 -3.49
C ASP A 155 4.28 6.08 -4.02
N VAL A 156 3.26 5.21 -4.08
CA VAL A 156 3.36 3.87 -4.69
C VAL A 156 3.82 3.95 -6.15
N LEU A 157 3.25 4.87 -6.93
CA LEU A 157 3.65 5.09 -8.32
C LEU A 157 5.10 5.59 -8.42
N ARG A 158 5.55 6.48 -7.54
CA ARG A 158 6.95 6.97 -7.49
C ARG A 158 7.96 5.88 -7.19
N ARG A 159 7.56 4.89 -6.38
CA ARG A 159 8.36 3.70 -6.05
C ARG A 159 8.43 2.67 -7.20
N GLY A 160 7.69 2.92 -8.29
CA GLY A 160 7.75 2.09 -9.49
C GLY A 160 6.73 0.95 -9.55
N TYR A 161 5.72 0.96 -8.67
CA TYR A 161 4.67 -0.06 -8.64
C TYR A 161 3.46 0.36 -9.48
N ASN A 162 2.92 -0.58 -10.25
CA ASN A 162 1.62 -0.44 -10.89
C ASN A 162 0.53 -0.73 -9.85
N VAL A 163 -0.63 -0.11 -10.00
CA VAL A 163 -1.71 -0.22 -9.01
C VAL A 163 -3.01 -0.60 -9.69
N ILE A 164 -3.69 -1.59 -9.13
CA ILE A 164 -5.14 -1.74 -9.28
C ILE A 164 -5.75 -1.29 -7.95
N PHE A 165 -6.40 -0.14 -7.94
CA PHE A 165 -7.13 0.31 -6.78
C PHE A 165 -8.57 -0.19 -6.86
N THR A 166 -9.10 -0.64 -5.73
CA THR A 166 -10.50 -1.03 -5.56
C THR A 166 -11.00 -0.57 -4.20
N ASP A 167 -12.19 0.03 -4.14
CA ASP A 167 -12.88 0.25 -2.88
C ASP A 167 -13.32 -1.10 -2.29
N THR A 168 -13.43 -1.16 -0.95
CA THR A 168 -13.80 -2.40 -0.23
C THR A 168 -15.25 -2.80 -0.49
N ASP A 169 -16.11 -1.90 -0.97
CA ASP A 169 -17.49 -2.19 -1.36
C ASP A 169 -17.64 -2.65 -2.83
N VAL A 170 -16.53 -2.87 -3.55
CA VAL A 170 -16.51 -3.41 -4.91
C VAL A 170 -16.25 -4.93 -4.87
N MET A 171 -17.24 -5.72 -5.28
CA MET A 171 -17.15 -7.19 -5.31
C MET A 171 -16.53 -7.70 -6.61
N TRP A 172 -15.62 -8.68 -6.51
CA TRP A 172 -14.87 -9.23 -7.63
C TRP A 172 -15.45 -10.57 -8.10
N LEU A 173 -16.52 -10.55 -8.90
CA LEU A 173 -17.17 -11.77 -9.39
C LEU A 173 -16.37 -12.51 -10.48
N ARG A 174 -15.41 -11.83 -11.12
CA ARG A 174 -14.49 -12.40 -12.12
C ARG A 174 -13.21 -11.58 -12.17
N SER A 175 -12.09 -12.22 -12.50
CA SER A 175 -10.81 -11.54 -12.72
C SER A 175 -10.91 -10.44 -13.80
N PRO A 176 -10.59 -9.17 -13.47
CA PRO A 176 -10.59 -8.07 -14.43
C PRO A 176 -9.32 -8.06 -15.29
N LEU A 177 -8.27 -8.83 -14.94
CA LEU A 177 -6.97 -8.77 -15.60
C LEU A 177 -7.05 -9.04 -17.11
N SER A 178 -7.91 -9.98 -17.52
CA SER A 178 -8.14 -10.29 -18.95
C SER A 178 -8.77 -9.15 -19.74
N ARG A 179 -9.41 -8.20 -19.06
CA ARG A 179 -10.09 -7.04 -19.67
C ARG A 179 -9.28 -5.75 -19.58
N LEU A 180 -8.28 -5.72 -18.70
CA LEU A 180 -7.38 -4.59 -18.56
C LEU A 180 -6.40 -4.56 -19.73
N ASN A 181 -6.41 -3.49 -20.50
CA ASN A 181 -5.37 -3.24 -21.49
C ASN A 181 -4.09 -2.74 -20.80
N VAL A 182 -3.17 -3.65 -20.52
CA VAL A 182 -1.87 -3.36 -19.87
C VAL A 182 -1.00 -2.40 -20.66
N SER A 183 -1.30 -2.13 -21.93
CA SER A 183 -0.57 -1.10 -22.66
C SER A 183 -0.90 0.29 -22.12
N LEU A 184 -2.15 0.56 -21.74
CA LEU A 184 -2.65 1.88 -21.36
C LEU A 184 -2.05 2.42 -20.06
N ASP A 185 -1.95 3.74 -19.96
CA ASP A 185 -1.34 4.41 -18.81
C ASP A 185 -2.29 4.37 -17.60
N MET A 186 -3.60 4.51 -17.83
CA MET A 186 -4.64 4.40 -16.80
C MET A 186 -5.96 3.91 -17.39
N GLN A 187 -6.69 3.10 -16.62
CA GLN A 187 -8.05 2.65 -16.93
C GLN A 187 -8.91 2.87 -15.69
N ILE A 188 -10.00 3.63 -15.80
CA ILE A 188 -10.86 3.98 -14.66
C ILE A 188 -12.30 3.60 -14.93
N SER A 189 -13.00 3.11 -13.90
CA SER A 189 -14.41 2.75 -14.02
C SER A 189 -15.29 4.00 -14.20
N VAL A 190 -16.49 3.78 -14.74
CA VAL A 190 -17.54 4.80 -14.85
C VAL A 190 -18.86 4.23 -14.33
N ASP A 191 -19.69 5.08 -13.73
CA ASP A 191 -21.00 4.65 -13.22
C ASP A 191 -22.03 4.52 -14.36
N ARG A 192 -21.95 5.41 -15.35
CA ARG A 192 -22.88 5.46 -16.50
C ARG A 192 -22.15 5.94 -17.75
N ILE A 193 -22.44 5.30 -18.89
CA ILE A 193 -22.13 5.85 -20.21
C ILE A 193 -23.37 6.59 -20.69
N ASN A 194 -23.44 7.90 -20.42
CA ASN A 194 -24.53 8.76 -20.90
C ASN A 194 -24.03 9.78 -21.93
N VAL A 195 -24.98 10.24 -22.75
CA VAL A 195 -24.85 11.35 -23.71
C VAL A 195 -24.80 12.68 -22.93
N GLY A 196 -23.70 12.93 -22.23
CA GLY A 196 -23.51 14.11 -21.38
C GLY A 196 -22.17 14.17 -20.64
N GLY A 197 -21.30 13.19 -20.89
CA GLY A 197 -20.02 13.03 -20.21
C GLY A 197 -20.02 11.78 -19.32
N GLN A 198 -18.86 11.18 -19.19
CA GLN A 198 -18.69 9.94 -18.44
C GLN A 198 -18.43 10.28 -16.97
N LEU A 199 -19.35 9.84 -16.09
CA LEU A 199 -19.19 9.94 -14.64
C LEU A 199 -18.13 8.91 -14.22
N ILE A 200 -16.88 9.35 -14.13
CA ILE A 200 -15.80 8.51 -13.60
C ILE A 200 -16.12 8.10 -12.16
N ASN A 201 -15.71 6.89 -11.82
CA ASN A 201 -15.78 6.33 -10.48
C ASN A 201 -14.35 5.98 -10.06
N THR A 202 -13.90 6.53 -8.93
CA THR A 202 -12.55 6.30 -8.41
C THR A 202 -12.46 5.09 -7.49
N GLY A 203 -13.54 4.32 -7.34
CA GLY A 203 -13.61 3.07 -6.58
C GLY A 203 -13.10 1.86 -7.35
N PHE A 204 -12.81 1.98 -8.65
CA PHE A 204 -11.98 1.00 -9.34
C PHE A 204 -11.15 1.64 -10.45
N TYR A 205 -9.83 1.47 -10.41
CA TYR A 205 -8.97 1.83 -11.55
C TYR A 205 -7.67 1.04 -11.56
N HIS A 206 -7.13 0.85 -12.76
CA HIS A 206 -5.76 0.39 -12.98
C HIS A 206 -4.90 1.56 -13.46
N VAL A 207 -3.71 1.74 -12.89
CA VAL A 207 -2.75 2.77 -13.27
C VAL A 207 -1.34 2.20 -13.28
N ARG A 208 -0.59 2.48 -14.35
CA ARG A 208 0.81 2.07 -14.46
C ARG A 208 1.73 3.09 -13.81
N SER A 209 2.83 2.65 -13.22
CA SER A 209 3.90 3.57 -12.85
C SER A 209 4.68 4.01 -14.10
N ASN A 210 4.64 5.30 -14.39
CA ASN A 210 5.49 5.99 -15.36
C ASN A 210 5.44 7.51 -15.12
N ASN A 211 6.30 8.26 -15.80
CA ASN A 211 6.39 9.71 -15.61
C ASN A 211 5.06 10.44 -15.86
N LYS A 212 4.23 9.98 -16.82
CA LYS A 212 2.95 10.64 -17.14
C LYS A 212 1.92 10.45 -16.03
N THR A 213 1.81 9.24 -15.48
CA THR A 213 0.84 8.94 -14.41
C THR A 213 1.30 9.53 -13.08
N ILE A 214 2.60 9.54 -12.79
CA ILE A 214 3.17 10.26 -11.64
C ILE A 214 2.86 11.76 -11.74
N SER A 215 3.08 12.38 -12.91
CA SER A 215 2.71 13.79 -13.12
C SER A 215 1.20 14.04 -13.03
N LEU A 216 0.37 13.11 -13.50
CA LEU A 216 -1.09 13.18 -13.37
C LEU A 216 -1.51 13.19 -11.90
N PHE A 217 -1.05 12.22 -11.12
CA PHE A 217 -1.41 12.08 -9.71
C PHE A 217 -0.85 13.21 -8.85
N GLN A 218 0.36 13.70 -9.14
CA GLN A 218 0.91 14.90 -8.50
C GLN A 218 0.01 16.11 -8.74
N LYS A 219 -0.29 16.41 -10.01
CA LYS A 219 -1.18 17.53 -10.37
C LYS A 219 -2.55 17.38 -9.73
N TRP A 220 -3.11 16.17 -9.75
CA TRP A 220 -4.39 15.87 -9.12
C TRP A 220 -4.36 16.16 -7.62
N TYR A 221 -3.35 15.67 -6.90
CA TYR A 221 -3.19 15.91 -5.47
C TYR A 221 -2.94 17.39 -5.10
N ASP A 222 -2.20 18.12 -5.93
CA ASP A 222 -1.92 19.55 -5.72
C ASP A 222 -3.19 20.40 -5.87
N MET A 223 -4.11 20.00 -6.75
CA MET A 223 -5.38 20.71 -6.95
C MET A 223 -6.27 20.70 -5.70
N ARG A 224 -6.04 19.83 -4.71
CA ARG A 224 -6.77 19.83 -3.43
C ARG A 224 -6.72 21.20 -2.75
N LEU A 225 -5.60 21.92 -2.88
CA LEU A 225 -5.37 23.23 -2.24
C LEU A 225 -6.31 24.32 -2.80
N ASN A 226 -6.81 24.12 -4.02
CA ASN A 226 -7.65 25.07 -4.72
C ASN A 226 -9.08 24.54 -4.99
N SER A 227 -9.45 23.42 -4.35
CA SER A 227 -10.71 22.71 -4.61
C SER A 227 -11.50 22.52 -3.32
N THR A 228 -11.73 23.60 -2.58
CA THR A 228 -12.45 23.59 -1.30
C THR A 228 -13.81 22.92 -1.43
N GLY A 229 -14.09 21.95 -0.55
CA GLY A 229 -15.36 21.21 -0.52
C GLY A 229 -15.52 20.13 -1.60
N MET A 230 -14.53 19.96 -2.48
CA MET A 230 -14.56 18.92 -3.50
C MET A 230 -13.73 17.70 -3.07
N LYS A 231 -14.27 16.51 -3.33
CA LYS A 231 -13.50 15.27 -3.28
C LYS A 231 -12.65 15.11 -4.55
N GLU A 232 -11.59 14.33 -4.42
CA GLU A 232 -10.65 13.94 -5.47
C GLU A 232 -11.34 13.45 -6.75
N GLN A 233 -12.42 12.65 -6.66
CA GLN A 233 -13.16 12.21 -7.85
C GLN A 233 -13.71 13.38 -8.68
N ASP A 234 -14.29 14.38 -8.03
CA ASP A 234 -14.87 15.56 -8.70
C ASP A 234 -13.76 16.39 -9.35
N VAL A 235 -12.62 16.52 -8.67
CA VAL A 235 -11.45 17.21 -9.21
C VAL A 235 -10.84 16.47 -10.39
N LEU A 236 -10.73 15.13 -10.33
CA LEU A 236 -10.22 14.32 -11.45
C LEU A 236 -11.15 14.43 -12.65
N LYS A 237 -12.46 14.40 -12.43
CA LYS A 237 -13.46 14.58 -13.49
C LYS A 237 -13.25 15.92 -14.21
N ASN A 238 -13.09 17.01 -13.45
CA ASN A 238 -12.84 18.33 -14.00
C ASN A 238 -11.48 18.41 -14.73
N LEU A 239 -10.44 17.79 -14.18
CA LEU A 239 -9.12 17.72 -14.79
C LEU A 239 -9.16 16.99 -16.14
N LEU A 240 -9.81 15.82 -16.19
CA LEU A 240 -9.94 15.03 -17.41
C LEU A 240 -10.84 15.69 -18.45
N ALA A 241 -11.93 16.36 -18.04
CA ALA A 241 -12.81 17.08 -18.96
C ALA A 241 -12.07 18.24 -19.65
N ARG A 242 -11.18 18.94 -18.93
CA ARG A 242 -10.36 20.02 -19.49
C ARG A 242 -9.21 19.48 -20.36
N SER A 243 -8.65 18.32 -20.01
CA SER A 243 -7.46 17.77 -20.67
C SER A 243 -7.77 16.99 -21.95
N GLN A 244 -8.93 16.34 -22.03
CA GLN A 244 -9.38 15.61 -23.23
C GLN A 244 -9.62 16.53 -24.43
N ARG A 245 -9.66 17.85 -24.21
CA ARG A 245 -9.76 18.88 -25.24
C ARG A 245 -8.39 19.39 -25.72
N TRP A 246 -7.26 19.12 -25.01
CA TRP A 246 -5.98 19.81 -25.28
C TRP A 246 -4.65 19.06 -24.99
N LEU A 247 -4.62 17.90 -24.31
CA LEU A 247 -3.35 17.31 -23.83
C LEU A 247 -3.10 15.86 -24.34
N PRO A 248 -2.22 15.68 -25.35
CA PRO A 248 -1.79 14.38 -25.90
C PRO A 248 -1.37 13.36 -24.84
N GLN A 249 -0.75 13.82 -23.73
CA GLN A 249 -0.24 12.93 -22.68
C GLN A 249 -1.32 12.11 -21.96
N TYR A 250 -2.60 12.48 -22.03
CA TYR A 250 -3.70 11.77 -21.37
C TYR A 250 -4.56 10.93 -22.34
N HIS A 251 -4.14 10.76 -23.59
CA HIS A 251 -4.89 9.98 -24.58
C HIS A 251 -4.92 8.47 -24.28
N ARG A 252 -4.07 8.00 -23.36
CA ARG A 252 -4.01 6.59 -22.92
C ARG A 252 -4.76 6.35 -21.61
N ILE A 253 -5.70 7.23 -21.27
CA ILE A 253 -6.66 7.05 -20.19
C ILE A 253 -7.95 6.52 -20.80
N GLN A 254 -8.29 5.27 -20.51
CA GLN A 254 -9.56 4.69 -20.91
C GLN A 254 -10.54 4.69 -19.75
N ARG A 255 -11.80 4.96 -20.06
CA ARG A 255 -12.92 4.83 -19.14
C ARG A 255 -13.73 3.61 -19.54
N PHE A 256 -14.16 2.79 -18.57
CA PHE A 256 -14.89 1.55 -18.86
C PHE A 256 -16.04 1.31 -17.86
N LEU A 257 -17.10 0.63 -18.31
CA LEU A 257 -18.16 0.17 -17.41
C LEU A 257 -17.73 -1.16 -16.75
N PRO A 258 -17.77 -1.27 -15.43
CA PRO A 258 -17.78 -2.56 -14.78
C PRO A 258 -19.10 -3.26 -15.15
N ARG A 259 -19.05 -4.35 -15.92
CA ARG A 259 -20.27 -5.15 -16.17
C ARG A 259 -20.59 -5.92 -14.90
N GLN A 260 -21.76 -5.66 -14.33
CA GLN A 260 -22.37 -6.57 -13.37
C GLN A 260 -22.85 -7.78 -14.18
N SER A 261 -22.20 -8.93 -14.02
CA SER A 261 -22.65 -10.21 -14.58
C SER A 261 -22.68 -11.23 -13.47
#